data_AF-A0A6P1NZF6-F1
#
_entry.id   AF-A0A6P1NZF6-F1
#
_cell.length_a   1.000
_cell.length_b   1.000
_cell.length_c   1.000
_cell.angle_alpha   90.00
_cell.angle_beta   90.00
_cell.angle_gamma   90.00
#
_symmetry.space_group_name_H-M   'P 1'
#
loop_
_entity.id
_entity.type
_entity.pdbx_description
1 polymer ?
#
loop_
_entity_poly.entity_id
_entity_poly.type
_entity_poly.pdbx_seq_one_letter_code
_entity_poly.pdbx_strand_id
1 'polypeptide(L)'
;MRKILPLLALVTFVLFSACEDDPEEHQVRYEFTSDKADQYRMDYAITSNSESTETVNGTTWSKTVSIPDEEGVGNPTIAAVTVYPPATWVNTPTSAKIKLTIYVDGAVATSRDATLTGSDFNLGIRELASF
;
A
#
# COMPACT_ATOMS: atom_id res chain seq x y z
N MET A 1 -26.46 -36.75 -61.26
CA MET A 1 -26.98 -37.46 -60.06
C MET A 1 -25.95 -37.33 -58.94
N ARG A 2 -26.39 -36.87 -57.76
CA ARG A 2 -25.83 -37.05 -56.38
C ARG A 2 -24.32 -36.79 -56.19
N LYS A 3 -23.93 -35.62 -55.61
CA LYS A 3 -23.58 -35.38 -54.18
C LYS A 3 -22.54 -36.35 -53.61
N ILE A 4 -21.42 -35.82 -53.08
CA ILE A 4 -20.96 -35.91 -51.68
C ILE A 4 -19.56 -35.27 -51.58
N LEU A 5 -19.46 -34.20 -50.77
CA LEU A 5 -18.22 -33.74 -50.12
C LEU A 5 -18.13 -34.46 -48.77
N PRO A 6 -16.94 -34.79 -48.25
CA PRO A 6 -16.51 -34.14 -47.00
C PRO A 6 -15.00 -33.82 -47.01
N LEU A 7 -14.57 -32.63 -46.61
CA LEU A 7 -14.54 -32.02 -45.27
C LEU A 7 -13.14 -32.18 -44.66
N LEU A 8 -12.50 -31.02 -44.48
CA LEU A 8 -11.31 -30.77 -43.68
C LEU A 8 -11.33 -31.52 -42.34
N ALA A 9 -10.17 -32.04 -41.94
CA ALA A 9 -9.81 -32.17 -40.53
C ALA A 9 -8.40 -31.60 -40.34
N LEU A 10 -8.33 -30.26 -40.31
CA LEU A 10 -7.21 -29.56 -39.73
C LEU A 10 -7.34 -29.74 -38.20
N VAL A 11 -6.48 -30.56 -37.60
CA VAL A 11 -6.43 -30.73 -36.15
C VAL A 11 -5.77 -29.47 -35.58
N THR A 12 -6.59 -28.51 -35.16
CA THR A 12 -6.15 -27.35 -34.40
C THR A 12 -5.77 -27.82 -32.99
N PHE A 13 -4.49 -27.79 -32.66
CA PHE A 13 -4.03 -27.85 -31.27
C PHE A 13 -4.56 -26.60 -30.55
N VAL A 14 -5.61 -26.76 -29.75
CA VAL A 14 -6.02 -25.74 -28.78
C VAL A 14 -5.06 -25.87 -27.60
N LEU A 15 -3.98 -25.10 -27.63
CA LEU A 15 -3.20 -24.79 -26.43
C LEU A 15 -4.10 -23.91 -25.57
N PHE A 16 -4.80 -24.51 -24.61
CA PHE A 16 -5.26 -23.78 -23.43
C PHE A 16 -3.99 -23.40 -22.67
N SER A 17 -3.41 -22.26 -23.02
CA SER A 17 -2.65 -21.49 -22.03
C SER A 17 -3.70 -21.10 -21.00
N ALA A 18 -3.68 -21.73 -19.83
CA ALA A 18 -4.25 -21.08 -18.66
C ALA A 18 -3.54 -19.74 -18.57
N CYS A 19 -4.24 -18.65 -18.90
CA CYS A 19 -3.79 -17.34 -18.50
C CYS A 19 -3.94 -17.40 -16.98
N GLU A 20 -2.82 -17.53 -16.26
CA GLU A 20 -2.81 -17.08 -14.88
C GLU A 20 -3.21 -15.60 -14.98
N ASP A 21 -4.43 -15.27 -14.54
CA ASP A 21 -4.79 -13.88 -14.22
C ASP A 21 -3.86 -13.53 -13.06
N ASP A 22 -2.70 -12.97 -13.38
CA ASP A 22 -1.91 -12.29 -12.36
C ASP A 22 -2.85 -11.24 -11.74
N PRO A 23 -3.03 -11.23 -10.42
CA PRO A 23 -3.92 -10.25 -9.80
C PRO A 23 -3.45 -8.86 -10.21
N GLU A 24 -4.39 -7.99 -10.61
CA GLU A 24 -4.07 -6.59 -10.89
C GLU A 24 -3.35 -6.01 -9.66
N GLU A 25 -2.22 -5.33 -9.84
CA GLU A 25 -1.47 -4.73 -8.74
C GLU A 25 -1.62 -3.20 -8.76
N HIS A 26 -1.84 -2.61 -7.59
CA HIS A 26 -1.80 -1.17 -7.40
C HIS A 26 -0.45 -0.70 -6.90
N GLN A 27 0.07 0.38 -7.48
CA GLN A 27 1.27 1.03 -6.97
C GLN A 27 0.90 2.00 -5.85
N VAL A 28 1.28 1.65 -4.62
CA VAL A 28 1.04 2.49 -3.45
C VAL A 28 2.33 3.18 -3.04
N ARG A 29 2.29 4.51 -2.92
CA ARG A 29 3.37 5.31 -2.35
C ARG A 29 2.94 5.96 -1.05
N TYR A 30 3.70 5.70 0.01
CA TYR A 30 3.61 6.36 1.29
C TYR A 30 4.60 7.52 1.35
N GLU A 31 4.18 8.64 1.90
CA GLU A 31 5.03 9.79 2.18
C GLU A 31 4.80 10.29 3.61
N PHE A 32 5.89 10.62 4.27
CA PHE A 32 5.94 11.24 5.58
C PHE A 32 6.82 12.47 5.54
N THR A 33 6.35 13.54 6.19
CA THR A 33 7.17 14.71 6.50
C THR A 33 6.97 15.14 7.95
N SER A 34 7.99 15.77 8.52
CA SER A 34 7.99 16.29 9.88
C SER A 34 8.78 17.60 9.94
N ASP A 35 8.35 18.52 10.81
CA ASP A 35 9.10 19.73 11.13
C ASP A 35 10.30 19.49 12.08
N LYS A 36 10.49 18.23 12.53
CA LYS A 36 11.55 17.84 13.46
C LYS A 36 12.31 16.62 12.94
N ALA A 37 13.63 16.74 12.81
CA ALA A 37 14.50 15.62 12.50
C ALA A 37 14.66 14.72 13.75
N ASP A 38 14.23 13.47 13.65
CA ASP A 38 14.35 12.49 14.75
C ASP A 38 14.26 11.06 14.20
N GLN A 39 14.25 10.07 15.11
CA GLN A 39 14.09 8.65 14.78
C GLN A 39 12.62 8.21 14.86
N TYR A 40 11.94 8.17 13.72
CA TYR A 40 10.56 7.70 13.63
C TYR A 40 10.49 6.21 13.30
N ARG A 41 9.47 5.51 13.80
CA ARG A 41 9.10 4.16 13.31
C ARG A 41 7.89 4.29 12.40
N MET A 42 7.94 3.64 11.24
CA MET A 42 6.86 3.57 10.26
C MET A 42 6.40 2.13 10.15
N ASP A 43 5.10 1.89 10.32
CA ASP A 43 4.45 0.64 9.95
C ASP A 43 3.60 0.92 8.71
N TYR A 44 3.76 0.14 7.63
CA TYR A 44 3.06 0.37 6.36
C TYR A 44 2.58 -0.92 5.73
N ALA A 45 1.41 -0.88 5.09
CA ALA A 45 0.84 -2.04 4.42
C ALA A 45 1.68 -2.43 3.19
N ILE A 46 1.95 -3.73 3.04
CA ILE A 46 2.55 -4.34 1.85
C ILE A 46 1.53 -5.25 1.12
N THR A 47 0.48 -5.66 1.83
CA THR A 47 -0.77 -6.20 1.28
C THR A 47 -1.93 -5.69 2.15
N SER A 48 -3.19 -5.93 1.78
CA SER A 48 -4.34 -5.55 2.62
C SER A 48 -4.34 -6.21 4.01
N ASN A 49 -3.61 -7.31 4.16
CA ASN A 49 -3.59 -8.14 5.36
C ASN A 49 -2.21 -8.21 6.04
N SER A 50 -1.20 -7.47 5.54
CA SER A 50 0.14 -7.50 6.11
C SER A 50 0.82 -6.14 6.07
N GLU A 51 1.60 -5.87 7.11
CA GLU A 51 2.35 -4.63 7.29
C GLU A 51 3.84 -4.94 7.45
N SER A 52 4.68 -3.99 7.06
CA SER A 52 6.12 -3.98 7.28
C SER A 52 6.50 -2.80 8.18
N THR A 53 7.59 -2.93 8.92
CA THR A 53 8.08 -1.91 9.85
C THR A 53 9.46 -1.41 9.41
N GLU A 54 9.67 -0.10 9.49
CA GLU A 54 10.96 0.55 9.22
C GLU A 54 11.25 1.66 10.23
N THR A 55 12.52 1.83 10.60
CA THR A 55 12.98 2.96 11.41
C THR A 55 13.73 3.94 10.54
N VAL A 56 13.34 5.22 10.59
CA VAL A 56 13.85 6.27 9.71
C VAL A 56 14.39 7.42 10.56
N ASN A 57 15.55 7.95 10.18
CA ASN A 57 16.13 9.12 10.83
C ASN A 57 16.06 10.32 9.88
N GLY A 58 15.42 11.40 10.29
CA GLY A 58 15.33 12.63 9.49
C GLY A 58 13.97 13.31 9.59
N THR A 59 13.68 14.19 8.63
CA THR A 59 12.41 14.94 8.54
C THR A 59 11.47 14.39 7.48
N THR A 60 11.92 13.48 6.62
CA THR A 60 11.13 12.99 5.48
C THR A 60 11.37 11.51 5.27
N TRP A 61 10.35 10.80 4.79
CA TRP A 61 10.43 9.41 4.37
C TRP A 61 9.44 9.15 3.24
N SER A 62 9.79 8.23 2.33
CA SER A 62 8.86 7.74 1.32
C SER A 62 9.15 6.29 1.00
N LYS A 63 8.09 5.53 0.71
CA LYS A 63 8.17 4.13 0.31
C LYS A 63 7.13 3.83 -0.75
N THR A 64 7.54 3.09 -1.77
CA THR A 64 6.65 2.56 -2.79
C THR A 64 6.58 1.04 -2.67
N VAL A 65 5.38 0.50 -2.75
CA VAL A 65 5.08 -0.94 -2.73
C VAL A 65 4.03 -1.25 -3.79
N SER A 66 4.06 -2.47 -4.33
CA SER A 66 2.92 -3.02 -5.06
C SER A 66 2.01 -3.71 -4.07
N ILE A 67 0.71 -3.39 -4.09
CA ILE A 67 -0.32 -4.11 -3.34
C ILE A 67 -1.19 -4.84 -4.35
N PRO A 68 -1.28 -6.18 -4.29
CA PRO A 68 -2.18 -6.93 -5.16
C PRO A 68 -3.63 -6.53 -4.84
N ASP A 69 -4.43 -6.36 -5.88
CA ASP A 69 -5.86 -6.18 -5.72
C ASP A 69 -6.47 -7.46 -5.16
N GLU A 70 -7.31 -7.32 -4.14
CA GLU A 70 -8.01 -8.46 -3.56
C GLU A 70 -9.30 -8.70 -4.34
N GLU A 71 -9.21 -9.56 -5.38
CA GLU A 71 -10.41 -9.98 -6.10
C GLU A 71 -11.36 -10.78 -5.18
N GLY A 72 -12.53 -10.20 -4.90
CA GLY A 72 -13.57 -10.85 -4.11
C GLY A 72 -14.71 -9.89 -3.76
N VAL A 73 -15.92 -10.42 -3.63
CA VAL A 73 -17.12 -9.60 -3.34
C VAL A 73 -17.05 -9.03 -1.92
N GLY A 74 -16.48 -7.84 -1.75
CA GLY A 74 -16.77 -6.95 -0.62
C GLY A 74 -15.63 -6.52 0.30
N ASN A 75 -14.37 -6.91 0.05
CA ASN A 75 -13.23 -6.39 0.82
C ASN A 75 -12.43 -5.41 -0.05
N PRO A 76 -12.42 -4.10 0.26
CA PRO A 76 -11.59 -3.17 -0.47
C PRO A 76 -10.11 -3.43 -0.21
N THR A 77 -9.26 -3.16 -1.20
CA THR A 77 -7.81 -3.18 -1.00
C THR A 77 -7.43 -1.99 -0.11
N ILE A 78 -6.59 -2.23 0.90
CA ILE A 78 -6.26 -1.22 1.92
C ILE A 78 -4.78 -0.87 1.88
N ALA A 79 -4.49 0.41 1.65
CA ALA A 79 -3.21 1.01 1.97
C ALA A 79 -3.29 1.68 3.34
N ALA A 80 -2.29 1.45 4.18
CA ALA A 80 -2.20 2.09 5.48
C ALA A 80 -0.75 2.43 5.81
N VAL A 81 -0.56 3.54 6.52
CA VAL A 81 0.71 3.91 7.12
C VAL A 81 0.47 4.46 8.52
N THR A 82 1.27 4.01 9.48
CA THR A 82 1.27 4.48 10.86
C THR A 82 2.66 4.97 11.21
N VAL A 83 2.75 6.19 11.74
CA VAL A 83 4.00 6.75 12.27
C VAL A 83 3.98 6.78 13.79
N TYR A 84 5.09 6.36 14.40
CA TYR A 84 5.29 6.38 15.83
C TYR A 84 6.44 7.35 16.18
N PRO A 85 6.30 8.11 17.28
CA PRO A 85 7.37 8.97 17.76
C PRO A 85 8.55 8.14 18.32
N PRO A 86 9.74 8.74 18.44
CA PRO A 86 10.85 8.14 19.17
C PRO A 86 10.48 7.84 20.64
N ALA A 87 11.04 6.75 21.20
CA ALA A 87 10.84 6.40 22.62
C ALA A 87 11.30 7.49 23.59
N THR A 88 12.28 8.31 23.17
CA THR A 88 12.80 9.44 23.95
C THR A 88 11.78 10.55 24.18
N TRP A 89 10.65 10.56 23.45
CA TRP A 89 9.61 11.58 23.62
C TRP A 89 8.64 11.26 24.75
N VAL A 90 8.57 9.99 25.19
CA VAL A 90 7.66 9.55 26.26
C VAL A 90 7.93 10.34 27.54
N ASN A 91 6.88 10.87 28.16
CA ASN A 91 6.95 11.74 29.35
C ASN A 91 7.76 13.05 29.16
N THR A 92 7.92 13.51 27.92
CA THR A 92 8.52 14.81 27.60
C THR A 92 7.49 15.71 26.91
N PRO A 93 7.69 17.04 26.89
CA PRO A 93 6.83 17.95 26.12
C PRO A 93 7.14 17.94 24.61
N THR A 94 7.95 16.98 24.12
CA THR A 94 8.38 16.94 22.73
C THR A 94 7.22 16.59 21.80
N SER A 95 7.11 17.35 20.72
CA SER A 95 6.16 17.12 19.64
C SER A 95 6.76 17.50 18.29
N ALA A 96 6.10 17.06 17.22
CA ALA A 96 6.36 17.48 15.85
C ALA A 96 5.06 17.65 15.08
N LYS A 97 5.04 18.62 14.16
CA LYS A 97 4.01 18.69 13.13
C LYS A 97 4.42 17.76 12.02
N ILE A 98 3.53 16.85 11.67
CA ILE A 98 3.77 15.83 10.66
C ILE A 98 2.71 15.90 9.58
N LYS A 99 3.06 15.36 8.40
CA LYS A 99 2.10 15.08 7.33
C LYS A 99 2.33 13.66 6.81
N LEU A 100 1.25 12.90 6.73
CA LEU A 100 1.19 11.61 6.06
C LEU A 100 0.43 11.76 4.75
N THR A 101 0.88 11.13 3.68
CA THR A 101 0.18 11.11 2.39
C THR A 101 0.30 9.74 1.77
N ILE A 102 -0.81 9.22 1.26
CA ILE A 102 -0.87 7.96 0.52
C ILE A 102 -1.27 8.29 -0.90
N TYR A 103 -0.48 7.78 -1.85
CA TYR A 103 -0.78 7.81 -3.26
C TYR A 103 -1.10 6.39 -3.73
N VAL A 104 -2.12 6.26 -4.58
CA VAL A 104 -2.47 5.02 -5.26
C VAL A 104 -2.44 5.32 -6.75
N ASP A 105 -1.64 4.55 -7.50
CA ASP A 105 -1.41 4.72 -8.94
C ASP A 105 -1.05 6.16 -9.35
N GLY A 106 -0.24 6.80 -8.50
CA GLY A 106 0.25 8.16 -8.69
C GLY A 106 -0.72 9.28 -8.30
N ALA A 107 -1.98 8.99 -7.97
CA ALA A 107 -2.94 9.95 -7.47
C ALA A 107 -2.93 10.02 -5.93
N VAL A 108 -3.13 11.20 -5.34
CA VAL A 108 -3.30 11.33 -3.88
C VAL A 108 -4.62 10.67 -3.50
N ALA A 109 -4.55 9.57 -2.75
CA ALA A 109 -5.72 8.89 -2.20
C ALA A 109 -6.16 9.54 -0.88
N THR A 110 -5.21 9.83 0.01
CA THR A 110 -5.45 10.56 1.25
C THR A 110 -4.24 11.35 1.71
N SER A 111 -4.47 12.38 2.52
CA SER A 111 -3.44 13.22 3.12
C SER A 111 -3.93 13.75 4.47
N ARG A 112 -3.07 13.67 5.48
CA ARG A 112 -3.37 14.12 6.85
C ARG A 112 -2.21 14.88 7.47
N ASP A 113 -2.50 16.10 7.92
CA ASP A 113 -1.65 16.85 8.83
C ASP A 113 -2.00 16.50 10.29
N ALA A 114 -1.00 16.33 11.15
CA ALA A 114 -1.21 16.01 12.55
C ALA A 114 -0.07 16.55 13.45
N THR A 115 -0.32 16.55 14.76
CA THR A 115 0.75 16.76 15.76
C THR A 115 1.07 15.41 16.39
N LEU A 116 2.30 14.94 16.22
CA LEU A 116 2.81 13.73 16.84
C LEU A 116 3.47 14.09 18.17
N THR A 117 3.19 13.32 19.22
CA THR A 117 3.67 13.57 20.58
C THR A 117 4.10 12.29 21.27
N GLY A 118 4.76 12.39 22.42
CA GLY A 118 5.14 11.22 23.22
C GLY A 118 3.98 10.30 23.66
N SER A 119 2.74 10.78 23.72
CA SER A 119 1.58 9.92 24.05
C SER A 119 1.22 8.95 22.94
N ASP A 120 1.66 9.22 21.71
CA ASP A 120 1.38 8.39 20.53
C ASP A 120 2.38 7.23 20.41
N PHE A 121 3.31 7.04 21.36
CA PHE A 121 4.38 6.04 21.27
C PHE A 121 3.89 4.60 21.02
N ASN A 122 2.75 4.22 21.63
CA ASN A 122 2.21 2.86 21.50
C ASN A 122 1.20 2.69 20.36
N LEU A 123 0.49 3.76 19.99
CA LEU A 123 -0.63 3.70 19.04
C LEU A 123 -0.29 4.30 17.67
N GLY A 124 0.66 5.24 17.64
CA GLY A 124 1.04 5.99 16.47
C GLY A 124 -0.08 6.89 15.95
N ILE A 125 0.22 7.59 14.86
CA ILE A 125 -0.78 8.28 14.05
C ILE A 125 -0.90 7.52 12.74
N ARG A 126 -2.10 7.00 12.48
CA ARG A 126 -2.42 6.19 11.31
C ARG A 126 -3.15 7.00 10.25
N GLU A 127 -2.84 6.71 9.00
CA GLU A 127 -3.55 7.13 7.80
C GLU A 127 -3.90 5.91 6.94
N LEU A 128 -5.05 5.93 6.27
CA LEU A 128 -5.51 4.80 5.46
C LEU A 128 -6.29 5.24 4.23
N ALA A 129 -6.18 4.46 3.16
CA ALA A 129 -6.97 4.59 1.94
C ALA A 129 -7.52 3.21 1.55
N SER A 130 -8.80 3.17 1.20
CA SER A 130 -9.44 2.03 0.55
C SER A 130 -9.60 2.32 -0.93
N PHE A 131 -9.28 1.37 -1.80
CA PHE A 131 -9.43 1.46 -3.25
C PHE A 131 -9.91 0.13 -3.82
#